data_AF-A0A9D6GRZ1-F1
#
_entry.id   AF-A0A9D6GRZ1-F1
#
_cell.length_a   1.000
_cell.length_b   1.000
_cell.length_c   1.000
_cell.angle_alpha   90.00
_cell.angle_beta   90.00
_cell.angle_gamma   90.00
#
_symmetry.space_group_name_H-M   'P 1'
#
loop_
_entity.id
_entity.type
_entity.pdbx_description
1 polymer ?
#
loop_
_entity_poly.entity_id
_entity_poly.type
_entity_poly.pdbx_seq_one_letter_code
_entity_poly.pdbx_strand_id
1 'polypeptide(L)'
;MMLGFKGLKAESIENLEASLKSPISACYRQFEYLKHSKQLSLFDQQTLQLYSQRDFPSVEIGPFLMCLTELLEKHHGQKVWVLIDEYDTPLQYAYLNGFFPEAVALLKQVLGAVLKSNTALYKAVITGITRISKESLFSDLNNISVYDISEDF
;
A
#
# COMPACT_ATOMS: atom_id res chain seq x y z
N MET A 1 -6.06 4.30 7.50
CA MET A 1 -4.99 4.63 6.54
C MET A 1 -5.56 4.47 5.14
N MET A 2 -5.34 5.44 4.24
CA MET A 2 -5.78 5.35 2.84
C MET A 2 -4.57 5.42 1.91
N LEU A 3 -4.49 4.49 0.96
CA LEU A 3 -3.47 4.42 -0.09
C LEU A 3 -4.17 4.40 -1.45
N GLY A 4 -4.05 5.48 -2.21
CA GLY A 4 -4.59 5.57 -3.56
C GLY A 4 -3.50 5.47 -4.61
N PHE A 5 -3.74 4.70 -5.67
CA PHE A 5 -2.82 4.58 -6.82
C PHE A 5 -3.24 5.47 -8.00
N LYS A 6 -4.12 6.43 -7.77
CA LYS A 6 -4.65 7.33 -8.80
C LYS A 6 -3.58 8.08 -9.55
N GLY A 7 -3.67 8.02 -10.88
CA GLY A 7 -2.77 8.75 -11.78
C GLY A 7 -1.35 8.20 -11.83
N LEU A 8 -1.09 7.02 -11.26
CA LEU A 8 0.16 6.31 -11.48
C LEU A 8 0.27 5.92 -12.95
N LYS A 9 1.36 6.37 -13.58
CA LYS A 9 1.72 6.00 -14.94
C LYS A 9 3.10 5.38 -14.90
N ALA A 10 3.30 4.30 -15.63
CA ALA A 10 4.59 3.65 -15.74
C ALA A 10 4.74 2.99 -17.12
N GLU A 11 5.89 3.22 -17.74
CA GLU A 11 6.26 2.65 -19.04
C GLU A 11 7.29 1.51 -18.89
N SER A 12 7.83 1.33 -17.68
CA SER A 12 8.72 0.22 -17.31
C SER A 12 8.54 -0.16 -15.84
N ILE A 13 9.13 -1.29 -15.41
CA ILE A 13 9.13 -1.71 -14.01
C ILE A 13 9.87 -0.71 -13.10
N GLU A 14 10.99 -0.16 -13.56
CA GLU A 14 11.77 0.84 -12.81
C GLU A 14 10.98 2.13 -12.64
N ASN A 15 10.24 2.53 -13.67
CA ASN A 15 9.34 3.68 -13.63
C ASN A 15 8.18 3.45 -12.63
N LEU A 16 7.62 2.24 -12.61
CA LEU A 16 6.57 1.88 -11.66
C LEU A 16 7.09 1.94 -10.22
N GLU A 17 8.23 1.30 -9.95
CA GLU A 17 8.88 1.33 -8.65
C GLU A 17 9.15 2.75 -8.15
N ALA A 18 9.72 3.60 -9.01
CA ALA A 18 9.99 4.99 -8.67
C ALA A 18 8.68 5.77 -8.42
N SER A 19 7.66 5.54 -9.25
CA SER A 19 6.40 6.28 -9.15
C SER A 19 5.59 5.88 -7.91
N LEU A 20 5.67 4.63 -7.46
CA LEU A 20 5.01 4.15 -6.24
C LEU A 20 5.46 4.92 -4.98
N LYS A 21 6.69 5.42 -4.93
CA LYS A 21 7.17 6.22 -3.79
C LYS A 21 6.32 7.48 -3.56
N SER A 22 5.71 8.01 -4.63
CA SER A 22 4.90 9.22 -4.56
C SER A 22 3.65 9.09 -3.69
N PRO A 23 2.69 8.17 -3.97
CA PRO A 23 1.51 7.96 -3.12
C PRO A 23 1.87 7.42 -1.74
N ILE A 24 2.94 6.63 -1.61
CA ILE A 24 3.38 6.07 -0.32
C ILE A 24 3.85 7.20 0.62
N SER A 25 4.78 8.04 0.18
CA SER A 25 5.20 9.19 1.00
C SER A 25 4.07 10.19 1.23
N ALA A 26 3.11 10.33 0.30
CA ALA A 26 1.93 11.14 0.52
C ALA A 26 1.04 10.59 1.65
N CYS A 27 0.83 9.27 1.68
CA CYS A 27 0.13 8.59 2.78
C CYS A 27 0.83 8.85 4.12
N TYR A 28 2.16 8.73 4.18
CA TYR A 28 2.93 9.04 5.40
C TYR A 28 2.77 10.49 5.89
N ARG A 29 2.79 11.45 4.97
CA ARG A 29 2.64 12.87 5.33
C ARG A 29 1.27 13.19 5.95
N GLN A 30 0.23 12.41 5.63
CA GLN A 30 -1.08 12.54 6.30
C GLN A 30 -0.99 12.24 7.81
N PHE A 31 0.03 11.50 8.25
CA PHE A 31 0.26 11.12 9.63
C PHE A 31 1.47 11.83 10.25
N GLU A 32 1.83 13.02 9.74
CA GLU A 32 2.97 13.79 10.24
C GLU A 32 2.87 14.13 11.74
N TYR A 33 1.66 14.25 12.28
CA TYR A 33 1.42 14.46 13.71
C TYR A 33 2.04 13.37 14.61
N LEU A 34 2.26 12.15 14.07
CA LEU A 34 2.91 11.06 14.80
C LEU A 34 4.36 11.41 15.19
N LYS A 35 5.03 12.36 14.52
CA LYS A 35 6.36 12.86 14.91
C LYS A 35 6.38 13.46 16.30
N HIS A 36 5.23 13.87 16.83
CA HIS A 36 5.09 14.44 18.17
C HIS A 36 4.33 13.52 19.14
N SER A 37 4.12 12.26 18.74
CA SER A 37 3.47 11.26 19.58
C SER A 37 4.32 10.95 20.82
N LYS A 38 3.69 10.99 22.00
CA LYS A 38 4.31 10.58 23.28
C LYS A 38 4.36 9.05 23.43
N GLN A 39 3.57 8.34 22.63
CA GLN A 39 3.49 6.88 22.60
C GLN A 39 4.59 6.28 21.73
N LEU A 40 5.17 7.07 20.82
CA LEU A 40 6.22 6.64 19.91
C LEU A 40 7.61 6.96 20.46
N SER A 41 8.56 6.06 20.20
CA SER A 41 9.97 6.28 20.55
C SER A 41 10.63 7.30 19.61
N LEU A 42 11.80 7.80 19.98
CA LEU A 42 12.60 8.65 19.08
C LEU A 42 12.93 7.93 17.76
N PHE A 43 13.18 6.62 17.81
CA PHE A 43 13.44 5.81 16.63
C PHE A 43 12.22 5.74 15.69
N ASP A 44 11.03 5.55 16.26
CA ASP A 44 9.77 5.56 15.49
C ASP A 44 9.55 6.92 14.79
N GLN A 45 9.83 8.01 15.51
CA GLN A 45 9.69 9.37 14.97
C GLN A 45 10.70 9.66 13.85
N GLN A 46 11.94 9.19 13.97
CA GLN A 46 12.96 9.30 12.93
C GLN A 46 12.60 8.48 11.68
N THR A 47 12.07 7.28 11.90
CA THR A 47 11.57 6.39 10.85
C THR A 47 10.48 7.07 10.01
N LEU A 48 9.51 7.74 10.64
CA LEU A 48 8.49 8.53 9.94
C LEU A 48 9.10 9.67 9.09
N GLN A 49 10.16 10.31 9.58
CA GLN A 49 10.83 11.39 8.85
C GLN A 49 11.51 10.87 7.59
N LEU A 50 12.26 9.76 7.66
CA LEU A 50 12.92 9.15 6.51
C LEU A 50 11.93 8.85 5.38
N TYR A 51 10.79 8.22 5.70
CA TYR A 51 9.83 7.76 4.69
C TYR A 51 8.98 8.88 4.10
N SER A 52 8.92 10.03 4.77
CA SER A 52 8.26 11.23 4.23
C SER A 52 9.00 11.86 3.05
N GLN A 53 10.30 11.57 2.88
CA GLN A 53 11.20 12.26 1.94
C GLN A 53 11.33 11.60 0.56
N ARG A 54 10.62 10.49 0.28
CA ARG A 54 10.70 9.70 -0.98
C ARG A 54 12.08 9.10 -1.28
N ASP A 55 13.06 9.31 -0.42
CA ASP A 55 14.43 8.82 -0.58
C ASP A 55 14.60 7.50 0.16
N PHE A 56 14.20 6.43 -0.52
CA PHE A 56 14.32 5.07 0.00
C PHE A 56 14.29 4.03 -1.13
N PRO A 57 14.88 2.84 -0.93
CA PRO A 57 14.82 1.75 -1.89
C PRO A 57 13.38 1.25 -2.12
N SER A 58 13.03 0.90 -3.36
CA SER A 58 11.68 0.43 -3.70
C SER A 58 11.28 -0.87 -2.97
N VAL A 59 12.27 -1.72 -2.68
CA VAL A 59 12.09 -2.96 -1.90
C VAL A 59 11.51 -2.71 -0.50
N GLU A 60 11.72 -1.52 0.04
CA GLU A 60 11.26 -1.14 1.37
C GLU A 60 9.79 -0.64 1.39
N ILE A 61 9.14 -0.43 0.24
CA ILE A 61 7.77 0.11 0.19
C ILE A 61 6.79 -0.74 1.01
N GLY A 62 6.85 -2.06 0.90
CA GLY A 62 6.00 -2.99 1.67
C GLY A 62 6.28 -2.91 3.18
N PRO A 63 7.53 -3.15 3.63
CA PRO A 63 7.94 -2.95 5.02
C PRO A 63 7.53 -1.59 5.60
N PHE A 64 7.56 -0.53 4.79
CA PHE A 64 7.15 0.80 5.23
C PHE A 64 5.66 0.86 5.51
N LEU A 65 4.80 0.46 4.57
CA LEU A 65 3.37 0.46 4.83
C LEU A 65 3.00 -0.36 6.08
N MET A 66 3.68 -1.48 6.32
CA MET A 66 3.53 -2.27 7.55
C MET A 66 3.95 -1.47 8.79
N CYS A 67 5.14 -0.86 8.78
CA CYS A 67 5.61 0.00 9.86
C CYS A 67 4.61 1.14 10.15
N LEU A 68 4.08 1.83 9.14
CA LEU A 68 3.10 2.89 9.34
C LEU A 68 1.85 2.39 10.06
N THR A 69 1.33 1.22 9.70
CA THR A 69 0.18 0.63 10.40
C THR A 69 0.48 0.28 11.85
N GLU A 70 1.68 -0.22 12.16
CA GLU A 70 2.10 -0.51 13.53
C GLU A 70 2.25 0.76 14.36
N LEU A 71 2.81 1.83 13.78
CA LEU A 71 2.92 3.13 14.44
C LEU A 71 1.56 3.76 14.73
N LEU A 72 0.61 3.59 13.81
CA LEU A 72 -0.76 4.02 14.00
C LEU A 72 -1.45 3.24 15.12
N GLU A 73 -1.31 1.91 15.16
CA GLU A 73 -1.84 1.11 16.26
C GLU A 73 -1.21 1.50 17.60
N LYS A 74 0.12 1.68 17.65
CA LYS A 74 0.84 2.07 18.86
C LYS A 74 0.41 3.43 19.39
N HIS A 75 0.16 4.40 18.51
CA HIS A 75 -0.27 5.74 18.92
C HIS A 75 -1.74 5.78 19.36
N HIS A 76 -2.65 5.13 18.63
CA HIS A 76 -4.10 5.18 18.87
C HIS A 76 -4.60 4.08 19.82
N GLY A 77 -3.81 3.04 20.08
CA GLY A 77 -4.21 1.86 20.84
C GLY A 77 -5.26 1.00 20.14
N GLN A 78 -5.42 1.15 18.82
CA GLN A 78 -6.44 0.44 18.03
C GLN A 78 -5.86 -0.06 16.72
N LYS A 79 -6.26 -1.28 16.33
CA LYS A 79 -5.92 -1.86 15.03
C LYS A 79 -6.43 -0.98 13.87
N VAL A 80 -5.68 -0.99 12.78
CA VAL A 80 -5.82 -0.03 11.68
C VAL A 80 -6.72 -0.57 10.57
N TRP A 81 -7.64 0.26 10.09
CA TRP A 81 -8.29 0.06 8.80
C TRP A 81 -7.39 0.55 7.66
N VAL A 82 -7.20 -0.28 6.63
CA VAL A 82 -6.43 0.08 5.43
C VAL A 82 -7.36 0.12 4.22
N LEU A 83 -7.48 1.29 3.60
CA LEU A 83 -8.27 1.49 2.39
C LEU A 83 -7.30 1.64 1.22
N ILE A 84 -7.43 0.79 0.21
CA ILE A 84 -6.55 0.77 -0.96
C ILE A 84 -7.40 1.06 -2.19
N ASP A 85 -7.17 2.19 -2.84
CA ASP A 85 -8.00 2.65 -3.95
C ASP A 85 -7.25 2.64 -5.28
N GLU A 86 -7.98 2.28 -6.33
CA GLU A 86 -7.51 2.13 -7.70
C GLU A 86 -6.28 1.20 -7.84
N TYR A 87 -6.25 0.09 -7.07
CA TYR A 87 -5.11 -0.86 -7.00
C TYR A 87 -4.69 -1.45 -8.34
N ASP A 88 -5.60 -1.47 -9.31
CA ASP A 88 -5.44 -2.02 -10.65
C ASP A 88 -4.83 -1.02 -11.65
N THR A 89 -4.79 0.28 -11.33
CA THR A 89 -4.18 1.31 -12.20
C THR A 89 -2.75 0.96 -12.62
N PRO A 90 -1.82 0.59 -11.70
CA PRO A 90 -0.47 0.24 -12.09
C PRO A 90 -0.39 -0.99 -12.99
N LEU A 91 -1.31 -1.94 -12.80
CA LEU A 91 -1.38 -3.18 -13.56
C LEU A 91 -1.90 -2.95 -14.98
N GLN A 92 -2.82 -2.01 -15.17
CA GLN A 92 -3.28 -1.60 -16.50
C GLN A 92 -2.13 -1.01 -17.32
N TYR A 93 -1.33 -0.11 -16.75
CA TYR A 93 -0.15 0.43 -17.41
C TYR A 93 0.90 -0.64 -17.71
N ALA A 94 1.14 -1.55 -16.77
CA ALA A 94 2.07 -2.65 -16.97
C ALA A 94 1.62 -3.61 -18.09
N TYR A 95 0.32 -3.88 -18.21
CA TYR A 95 -0.24 -4.65 -19.31
C TYR A 95 -0.01 -3.98 -20.66
N LEU A 96 -0.32 -2.68 -20.77
CA LEU A 96 -0.18 -1.92 -22.01
C LEU A 96 1.28 -1.80 -22.47
N ASN A 97 2.23 -1.81 -21.54
CA ASN A 97 3.66 -1.64 -21.81
C ASN A 97 4.47 -2.94 -21.72
N GLY A 98 3.83 -4.09 -21.52
CA GLY A 98 4.47 -5.41 -21.62
C GLY A 98 5.28 -5.89 -20.41
N PHE A 99 5.07 -5.34 -19.21
CA PHE A 99 5.74 -5.73 -17.95
C PHE A 99 4.75 -6.17 -16.85
N PHE A 100 3.61 -6.74 -17.25
CA PHE A 100 2.54 -7.13 -16.34
C PHE A 100 2.97 -8.12 -15.24
N PRO A 101 3.70 -9.23 -15.53
CA PRO A 101 4.15 -10.16 -14.51
C PRO A 101 5.01 -9.51 -13.42
N GLU A 102 5.90 -8.61 -13.80
CA GLU A 102 6.79 -7.86 -12.92
C GLU A 102 5.99 -6.92 -12.01
N ALA A 103 5.00 -6.21 -12.58
CA ALA A 103 4.13 -5.34 -11.80
C ALA A 103 3.25 -6.10 -10.81
N VAL A 104 2.75 -7.29 -11.19
CA VAL A 104 2.04 -8.18 -10.25
C VAL A 104 2.95 -8.60 -9.11
N ALA A 105 4.19 -9.04 -9.40
CA ALA A 105 5.15 -9.44 -8.38
C ALA A 105 5.47 -8.29 -7.40
N LEU A 106 5.69 -7.09 -7.93
CA LEU A 106 5.95 -5.89 -7.13
C LEU A 106 4.76 -5.55 -6.23
N LEU A 107 3.54 -5.46 -6.77
CA LEU A 107 2.36 -5.16 -5.96
C LEU A 107 2.04 -6.26 -4.94
N LYS A 108 2.30 -7.54 -5.27
CA LYS A 108 2.18 -8.65 -4.32
C LYS A 108 3.09 -8.45 -3.12
N GLN A 109 4.35 -8.10 -3.38
CA GLN A 109 5.32 -7.85 -2.31
C GLN A 109 4.89 -6.65 -1.45
N VAL A 110 4.49 -5.55 -2.09
CA VAL A 110 4.09 -4.31 -1.40
C VAL A 110 2.83 -4.50 -0.56
N LEU A 111 1.75 -4.98 -1.18
CA LEU A 111 0.46 -5.13 -0.50
C LEU A 111 0.46 -6.35 0.43
N GLY A 112 1.18 -7.41 0.09
CA GLY A 112 1.30 -8.61 0.92
C GLY A 112 1.88 -8.33 2.31
N ALA A 113 2.84 -7.41 2.42
CA ALA A 113 3.38 -6.98 3.71
C ALA A 113 2.29 -6.46 4.66
N VAL A 114 1.33 -5.69 4.12
CA VAL A 114 0.24 -5.08 4.90
C VAL A 114 -0.93 -6.03 5.08
N LEU A 115 -1.26 -6.83 4.07
CA LEU A 115 -2.49 -7.61 4.03
C LEU A 115 -2.37 -9.01 4.63
N LYS A 116 -1.16 -9.60 4.63
CA LYS A 116 -0.94 -10.99 5.07
C LYS A 116 -0.31 -11.09 6.45
N SER A 117 0.75 -10.33 6.70
CA SER A 117 1.65 -10.54 7.85
C SER A 117 1.54 -9.48 8.94
N ASN A 118 0.58 -8.56 8.80
CA ASN A 118 0.48 -7.38 9.65
C ASN A 118 -0.52 -7.57 10.80
N THR A 119 0.00 -7.71 12.02
CA THR A 119 -0.83 -7.87 13.22
C THR A 119 -1.60 -6.62 13.61
N ALA A 120 -1.12 -5.44 13.20
CA ALA A 120 -1.75 -4.15 13.43
C ALA A 120 -2.96 -3.89 12.53
N LEU A 121 -3.14 -4.68 11.46
CA LEU A 121 -4.30 -4.60 10.58
C LEU A 121 -5.56 -5.07 11.30
N TYR A 122 -6.60 -4.26 11.29
CA TYR A 122 -7.96 -4.68 11.65
C TYR A 122 -8.66 -5.31 10.45
N LYS A 123 -8.81 -4.53 9.37
CA LYS A 123 -9.40 -4.90 8.09
C LYS A 123 -8.83 -4.06 6.97
N ALA A 124 -8.81 -4.61 5.77
CA ALA A 124 -8.52 -3.88 4.55
C ALA A 124 -9.72 -3.88 3.60
N VAL A 125 -9.92 -2.77 2.90
CA VAL A 125 -10.86 -2.64 1.78
C VAL A 125 -10.04 -2.22 0.57
N ILE A 126 -10.22 -2.93 -0.53
CA ILE A 126 -9.47 -2.70 -1.77
C ILE A 126 -10.47 -2.44 -2.89
N THR A 127 -10.31 -1.34 -3.62
CA THR A 127 -11.19 -0.90 -4.69
C THR A 127 -10.42 -0.75 -5.99
N GLY A 128 -11.06 -1.12 -7.09
CA GLY A 128 -10.53 -1.11 -8.46
C GLY A 128 -11.60 -1.60 -9.43
N ILE A 129 -11.33 -1.50 -10.72
CA ILE A 129 -12.32 -1.83 -11.78
C ILE A 129 -12.05 -3.22 -12.37
N THR A 130 -10.79 -3.66 -12.36
CA THR A 130 -10.31 -4.82 -13.13
C THR A 130 -10.30 -6.11 -12.32
N ARG A 131 -11.09 -7.10 -12.76
CA ARG A 131 -11.15 -8.43 -12.13
C ARG A 131 -9.91 -9.30 -12.36
N ILE A 132 -9.19 -9.15 -13.47
CA ILE A 132 -8.00 -9.98 -13.83
C ILE A 132 -6.91 -9.89 -12.76
N SER A 133 -6.75 -8.71 -12.17
CA SER A 133 -5.76 -8.43 -11.12
C SER A 133 -6.10 -9.13 -9.80
N LYS A 134 -7.32 -9.64 -9.61
CA LYS A 134 -7.75 -10.30 -8.36
C LYS A 134 -7.08 -11.67 -8.18
N GLU A 135 -7.18 -12.52 -9.21
CA GLU A 135 -6.70 -13.90 -9.15
C GLU A 135 -5.19 -13.96 -9.10
N SER A 136 -4.52 -13.06 -9.82
CA SER A 136 -3.07 -12.98 -9.83
C SER A 136 -2.55 -12.37 -8.53
N LEU A 137 -3.04 -11.20 -8.08
CA LEU A 137 -2.45 -10.44 -6.99
C LEU A 137 -2.78 -10.99 -5.60
N PHE A 138 -3.97 -11.54 -5.41
CA PHE A 138 -4.47 -11.90 -4.08
C PHE A 138 -4.64 -13.41 -3.85
N SER A 139 -4.09 -14.25 -4.73
CA SER A 139 -4.11 -15.72 -4.59
C SER A 139 -3.63 -16.22 -3.22
N ASP A 140 -2.75 -15.45 -2.57
CA ASP A 140 -1.99 -15.92 -1.39
C ASP A 140 -2.55 -15.39 -0.06
N LEU A 141 -3.72 -14.73 -0.07
CA LEU A 141 -4.42 -14.23 1.12
C LEU A 141 -5.53 -15.20 1.55
N ASN A 142 -5.59 -15.47 2.85
CA ASN A 142 -6.47 -16.51 3.40
C ASN A 142 -7.90 -16.03 3.71
N ASN A 143 -8.21 -14.73 3.62
CA ASN A 143 -9.47 -14.14 4.13
C ASN A 143 -10.02 -13.00 3.24
N ILE A 144 -10.22 -13.24 1.95
CA ILE A 144 -10.78 -12.22 1.03
C ILE A 144 -12.28 -12.45 0.82
N SER A 145 -13.06 -11.38 0.94
CA SER A 145 -14.42 -11.30 0.40
C SER A 145 -14.45 -10.27 -0.72
N VAL A 146 -15.16 -10.56 -1.81
CA VAL A 146 -15.26 -9.67 -2.97
C VAL A 146 -16.70 -9.29 -3.17
N TYR A 147 -16.91 -7.99 -3.41
CA TYR A 147 -18.21 -7.38 -3.63
C TYR A 147 -18.15 -6.60 -4.95
N ASP A 148 -19.03 -6.94 -5.89
CA ASP A 148 -19.18 -6.23 -7.14
C ASP A 148 -20.28 -5.16 -7.01
N ILE A 149 -20.02 -3.95 -7.49
CA ILE A 149 -20.98 -2.83 -7.42
C ILE A 149 -22.21 -3.12 -8.30
N SER A 150 -22.06 -3.94 -9.35
CA SER A 150 -23.13 -4.23 -10.31
C SER A 150 -24.08 -5.36 -9.89
N GLU A 151 -23.84 -6.05 -8.76
CA GLU A 151 -24.67 -7.21 -8.38
C GLU A 151 -25.84 -6.89 -7.45
N ASP A 152 -25.96 -5.71 -6.85
CA ASP A 152 -27.19 -5.31 -6.12
C ASP A 152 -27.28 -3.79 -5.90
N PHE A 153 -28.16 -3.12 -6.65
CA PHE A 153 -28.85 -1.87 -6.26
C PHE A 153 -30.31 -1.95 -6.72
#